data_AF-A0AAU4PA19-F1
#
_entry.id   AF-A0AAU4PA19-F1
#
_cell.length_a   1.000
_cell.length_b   1.000
_cell.length_c   1.000
_cell.angle_alpha   90.00
_cell.angle_beta   90.00
_cell.angle_gamma   90.00
#
_symmetry.space_group_name_H-M   'P 1'
#
loop_
_entity.id
_entity.type
_entity.pdbx_description
1 polymer ?
#
loop_
_entity_poly.entity_id
_entity_poly.type
_entity_poly.pdbx_seq_one_letter_code
_entity_poly.pdbx_strand_id
1 'polypeptide(L)'
;MTQHRFHHGEDEDDVPLWEDQVMATVAGEVRRRRKELRMSAQDLAERCTDIGHPIPRNVIANMESGRRATLPLVDVMALAMALDTHPICLIYPVGYVGDVQQQPLEDPRSTWDALQWFTGEAPDSMDTESVMLRNFRAHATYHQAALTALRGEDYERWKVRTANNPAMRAEALLAQEGYARQAARAMHALRNTREDIREDGGTPPYLATELSDADDEAPDDFTDTTEE
;
A
#
# COMPACT_ATOMS: atom_id res chain seq x y z
N MET A 1 -62.51 0.67 -23.10
CA MET A 1 -61.27 1.23 -22.54
C MET A 1 -60.69 0.24 -21.55
N THR A 2 -59.87 -0.68 -22.05
CA THR A 2 -59.12 -1.64 -21.24
C THR A 2 -57.69 -1.11 -21.19
N GLN A 3 -57.28 -0.58 -20.05
CA GLN A 3 -55.91 -0.13 -19.85
C GLN A 3 -55.02 -1.37 -19.80
N HIS A 4 -54.20 -1.52 -20.83
CA HIS A 4 -53.11 -2.48 -20.89
C HIS A 4 -51.98 -1.92 -20.01
N ARG A 5 -51.90 -2.41 -18.78
CA ARG A 5 -50.82 -2.07 -17.85
C ARG A 5 -49.57 -2.78 -18.35
N PHE A 6 -48.68 -2.04 -19.00
CA PHE A 6 -47.35 -2.53 -19.34
C PHE A 6 -46.62 -2.89 -18.04
N HIS A 7 -46.47 -4.19 -17.80
CA HIS A 7 -45.45 -4.71 -16.90
C HIS A 7 -44.12 -4.53 -17.63
N HIS A 8 -43.35 -3.52 -17.25
CA HIS A 8 -41.92 -3.51 -17.55
C HIS A 8 -41.32 -4.51 -16.56
N GLY A 9 -41.20 -5.77 -17.00
CA GLY A 9 -40.17 -6.62 -16.44
C GLY A 9 -38.85 -5.97 -16.86
N GLU A 10 -38.12 -5.43 -15.89
CA GLU A 10 -36.68 -5.31 -16.06
C GLU A 10 -36.19 -6.75 -16.26
N ASP A 11 -35.52 -7.02 -17.37
CA ASP A 11 -34.99 -8.33 -17.68
C ASP A 11 -34.00 -8.73 -16.56
N GLU A 12 -34.48 -9.54 -15.62
CA GLU A 12 -33.74 -10.05 -14.44
C GLU A 12 -32.47 -10.83 -14.85
N ASP A 13 -32.32 -11.14 -16.14
CA ASP A 13 -31.24 -11.91 -16.75
C ASP A 13 -30.06 -11.08 -17.32
N ASP A 14 -30.10 -9.74 -17.29
CA ASP A 14 -29.01 -8.89 -17.81
C ASP A 14 -28.17 -8.22 -16.70
N VAL A 15 -27.93 -8.94 -15.61
CA VAL A 15 -26.95 -8.52 -14.60
C VAL A 15 -25.54 -8.79 -15.16
N PRO A 16 -24.70 -7.76 -15.36
CA PRO A 16 -23.35 -7.96 -15.86
C PRO A 16 -22.56 -8.92 -14.97
N LEU A 17 -21.81 -9.84 -15.56
CA LEU A 17 -20.97 -10.75 -14.80
C LEU A 17 -19.94 -9.96 -13.99
N TRP A 18 -19.62 -10.47 -12.80
CA TRP A 18 -18.61 -9.87 -11.91
C TRP A 18 -17.29 -9.56 -12.65
N GLU A 19 -16.84 -10.50 -13.49
CA GLU A 19 -15.64 -10.37 -14.29
C GLU A 19 -15.72 -9.19 -15.28
N ASP A 20 -16.88 -8.98 -15.91
CA ASP A 20 -17.12 -7.88 -16.85
C ASP A 20 -17.09 -6.52 -16.15
N GLN A 21 -17.62 -6.44 -14.92
CA GLN A 21 -17.62 -5.21 -14.13
C GLN A 21 -16.21 -4.83 -13.66
N VAL A 22 -15.43 -5.81 -13.17
CA VAL A 22 -14.02 -5.62 -12.82
C VAL A 22 -13.22 -5.21 -14.06
N MET A 23 -13.42 -5.89 -15.19
CA MET A 23 -12.75 -5.59 -16.45
C MET A 23 -13.11 -4.20 -16.98
N ALA A 24 -14.38 -3.80 -16.91
CA ALA A 24 -14.84 -2.47 -17.31
C ALA A 24 -14.17 -1.37 -16.47
N THR A 25 -14.00 -1.61 -15.15
CA THR A 25 -13.29 -0.69 -14.25
C THR A 25 -11.83 -0.51 -14.69
N VAL A 26 -11.10 -1.62 -14.86
CA VAL A 26 -9.69 -1.59 -15.27
C VAL A 26 -9.52 -0.96 -16.67
N ALA A 27 -10.36 -1.33 -17.62
CA ALA A 27 -10.33 -0.77 -18.97
C ALA A 27 -10.63 0.74 -18.98
N GLY A 28 -11.60 1.17 -18.17
CA GLY A 28 -11.94 2.58 -17.97
C GLY A 28 -10.77 3.38 -17.44
N GLU A 29 -10.06 2.84 -16.44
CA GLU A 29 -8.92 3.50 -15.80
C GLU A 29 -7.67 3.54 -16.66
N VAL A 30 -7.37 2.45 -17.38
CA VAL A 30 -6.32 2.47 -18.40
C VAL A 30 -6.61 3.56 -19.43
N ARG A 31 -7.85 3.65 -19.93
CA ARG A 31 -8.24 4.67 -20.89
C ARG A 31 -8.15 6.08 -20.32
N ARG A 32 -8.59 6.29 -19.08
CA ARG A 32 -8.53 7.58 -18.37
C ARG A 32 -7.08 8.03 -18.21
N ARG A 33 -6.22 7.19 -17.62
CA ARG A 33 -4.80 7.49 -17.37
C ARG A 33 -4.03 7.71 -18.67
N ARG A 34 -4.27 6.89 -19.70
CA ARG A 34 -3.65 7.08 -21.02
C ARG A 34 -3.99 8.44 -21.62
N LYS A 35 -5.26 8.86 -21.53
CA LYS A 35 -5.70 10.18 -22.02
C LYS A 35 -5.14 11.33 -21.19
N GLU A 36 -5.02 11.16 -19.87
CA GLU A 36 -4.39 12.12 -18.97
C GLU A 36 -2.93 12.40 -19.39
N LEU A 37 -2.19 11.35 -19.77
CA LEU A 37 -0.84 11.42 -20.32
C LEU A 37 -0.78 11.85 -21.80
N ARG A 38 -1.92 12.13 -22.43
CA ARG A 38 -2.06 12.48 -23.85
C ARG A 38 -1.50 11.43 -24.81
N MET A 39 -1.51 10.16 -24.39
CA MET A 39 -1.01 9.04 -25.18
C MET A 39 -2.09 8.48 -26.10
N SER A 40 -1.72 8.12 -27.32
CA SER A 40 -2.52 7.28 -28.19
C SER A 40 -2.44 5.80 -27.74
N ALA A 41 -3.34 4.95 -28.24
CA ALA A 41 -3.24 3.50 -28.00
C ALA A 41 -1.98 2.89 -28.65
N GLN A 42 -1.43 3.54 -29.69
CA GLN A 42 -0.16 3.14 -30.28
C GLN A 42 1.00 3.48 -29.35
N ASP A 43 1.01 4.69 -28.78
CA ASP A 43 2.06 5.16 -27.87
C ASP A 43 2.14 4.25 -26.61
N LEU A 44 0.98 3.80 -26.11
CA LEU A 44 0.95 2.85 -24.99
C LEU A 44 1.51 1.48 -25.38
N ALA A 45 1.19 0.98 -26.58
CA ALA A 45 1.74 -0.28 -27.08
C ALA A 45 3.27 -0.22 -27.27
N GLU A 46 3.77 0.91 -27.79
CA GLU A 46 5.20 1.18 -27.91
C GLU A 46 5.87 1.20 -26.53
N ARG A 47 5.28 1.91 -25.55
CA ARG A 47 5.82 1.94 -24.19
C ARG A 47 5.80 0.59 -23.49
N CYS A 48 4.78 -0.24 -23.72
CA CYS A 48 4.76 -1.64 -23.27
C CYS A 48 5.90 -2.47 -23.91
N THR A 49 6.23 -2.19 -25.17
CA THR A 49 7.37 -2.84 -25.85
C THR A 49 8.70 -2.40 -25.24
N ASP A 50 8.86 -1.11 -24.94
CA ASP A 50 10.08 -0.54 -24.36
C ASP A 50 10.39 -1.10 -22.96
N ILE A 51 9.37 -1.44 -22.16
CA ILE A 51 9.54 -2.10 -20.85
C ILE A 51 9.76 -3.62 -20.96
N GLY A 52 9.76 -4.18 -22.17
CA GLY A 52 10.02 -5.61 -22.41
C GLY A 52 8.79 -6.53 -22.32
N HIS A 53 7.56 -5.98 -22.23
CA HIS A 53 6.32 -6.76 -22.24
C HIS A 53 5.35 -6.23 -23.32
N PRO A 54 5.52 -6.64 -24.60
CA PRO A 54 4.74 -6.09 -25.69
C PRO A 54 3.24 -6.38 -25.58
N ILE A 55 2.43 -5.32 -25.52
CA ILE A 55 0.96 -5.41 -25.60
C ILE A 55 0.52 -4.73 -26.90
N PRO A 56 0.02 -5.49 -27.90
CA PRO A 56 -0.35 -4.92 -29.19
C PRO A 56 -1.42 -3.83 -29.10
N ARG A 57 -1.32 -2.78 -29.93
CA ARG A 57 -2.31 -1.68 -29.99
C ARG A 57 -3.76 -2.16 -30.11
N ASN A 58 -4.01 -3.20 -30.91
CA ASN A 58 -5.36 -3.74 -31.09
C ASN A 58 -5.90 -4.41 -29.81
N VAL A 59 -5.02 -5.01 -29.00
CA VAL A 59 -5.38 -5.55 -27.68
C VAL A 59 -5.83 -4.41 -26.77
N ILE A 60 -5.04 -3.34 -26.68
CA ILE A 60 -5.38 -2.16 -25.89
C ILE A 60 -6.70 -1.56 -26.37
N ALA A 61 -6.87 -1.37 -27.67
CA ALA A 61 -8.08 -0.77 -28.23
C ALA A 61 -9.34 -1.63 -28.00
N ASN A 62 -9.22 -2.96 -28.06
CA ASN A 62 -10.34 -3.87 -27.81
C ASN A 62 -10.70 -3.95 -26.33
N MET A 63 -9.70 -3.94 -25.46
CA MET A 63 -9.86 -3.88 -24.02
C MET A 63 -10.59 -2.60 -23.61
N GLU A 64 -10.10 -1.43 -24.05
CA GLU A 64 -10.72 -0.13 -23.74
C GLU A 64 -12.13 0.06 -24.31
N SER A 65 -12.54 -0.75 -25.30
CA SER A 65 -13.87 -0.73 -25.86
C SER A 65 -14.80 -1.81 -25.29
N GLY A 66 -14.35 -2.59 -24.31
CA GLY A 66 -15.11 -3.72 -23.76
C GLY A 66 -15.29 -4.91 -24.71
N ARG A 67 -14.55 -4.96 -25.84
CA ARG A 67 -14.62 -6.09 -26.79
C ARG A 67 -13.76 -7.29 -26.36
N ARG A 68 -12.97 -7.13 -25.31
CA ARG A 68 -12.13 -8.18 -24.75
C ARG A 68 -12.53 -8.38 -23.30
N ALA A 69 -13.02 -9.58 -22.98
CA ALA A 69 -13.51 -9.94 -21.65
C ALA A 69 -12.39 -10.29 -20.65
N THR A 70 -11.17 -10.57 -21.13
CA THR A 70 -10.09 -11.06 -20.27
C THR A 70 -8.81 -10.23 -20.39
N LEU A 71 -8.24 -9.86 -19.24
CA LEU A 71 -6.95 -9.18 -19.13
C LEU A 71 -6.06 -9.96 -18.15
N PRO A 72 -4.98 -10.60 -18.63
CA PRO A 72 -4.02 -11.27 -17.75
C PRO A 72 -3.47 -10.33 -16.68
N LEU A 73 -3.24 -10.85 -15.47
CA LEU A 73 -2.67 -10.06 -14.36
C LEU A 73 -1.33 -9.39 -14.74
N VAL A 74 -0.48 -10.12 -15.47
CA VAL A 74 0.80 -9.58 -15.97
C VAL A 74 0.61 -8.40 -16.93
N ASP A 75 -0.47 -8.40 -17.73
CA ASP A 75 -0.80 -7.28 -18.61
C ASP A 75 -1.24 -6.07 -17.78
N VAL A 76 -2.00 -6.26 -16.69
CA VAL A 76 -2.35 -5.16 -15.75
C VAL A 76 -1.09 -4.52 -15.16
N MET A 77 -0.13 -5.34 -14.72
CA MET A 77 1.14 -4.87 -14.16
C MET A 77 1.97 -4.10 -15.19
N ALA A 78 2.08 -4.64 -16.41
CA ALA A 78 2.81 -3.99 -17.50
C ALA A 78 2.14 -2.69 -17.96
N LEU A 79 0.82 -2.65 -18.05
CA LEU A 79 0.04 -1.44 -18.37
C LEU A 79 0.24 -0.37 -17.29
N ALA A 80 0.21 -0.74 -16.01
CA ALA A 80 0.45 0.20 -14.92
C ALA A 80 1.85 0.82 -15.00
N MET A 81 2.87 -0.01 -15.24
CA MET A 81 4.25 0.45 -15.45
C MET A 81 4.35 1.39 -16.67
N ALA A 82 3.75 1.02 -17.80
CA ALA A 82 3.74 1.86 -19.01
C ALA A 82 2.92 3.15 -18.84
N LEU A 83 1.98 3.20 -17.89
CA LEU A 83 1.16 4.37 -17.57
C LEU A 83 1.67 5.18 -16.38
N ASP A 84 2.87 4.85 -15.86
CA ASP A 84 3.48 5.51 -14.70
C ASP A 84 2.48 5.61 -13.53
N THR A 85 1.94 4.46 -13.14
CA THR A 85 0.98 4.30 -12.04
C THR A 85 1.18 2.95 -11.35
N HIS A 86 0.53 2.76 -10.20
CA HIS A 86 0.54 1.48 -9.50
C HIS A 86 -0.56 0.55 -10.05
N PRO A 87 -0.32 -0.77 -10.17
CA PRO A 87 -1.33 -1.72 -10.65
C PRO A 87 -2.64 -1.64 -9.88
N ILE A 88 -2.56 -1.42 -8.57
CA ILE A 88 -3.72 -1.32 -7.70
C ILE A 88 -4.60 -0.11 -8.05
N CYS A 89 -4.04 0.98 -8.57
CA CYS A 89 -4.80 2.16 -8.99
C CYS A 89 -5.59 1.92 -10.29
N LEU A 90 -5.25 0.88 -11.07
CA LEU A 90 -6.06 0.46 -12.22
C LEU A 90 -7.23 -0.41 -11.79
N ILE A 91 -7.07 -1.19 -10.71
CA ILE A 91 -8.09 -2.11 -10.18
C ILE A 91 -9.07 -1.33 -9.30
N TYR A 92 -8.56 -0.50 -8.39
CA TYR A 92 -9.32 0.32 -7.45
C TYR A 92 -8.95 1.80 -7.60
N PRO A 93 -9.60 2.51 -8.54
CA PRO A 93 -9.28 3.90 -8.84
C PRO A 93 -9.91 4.88 -7.85
N VAL A 94 -9.38 4.87 -6.62
CA VAL A 94 -9.81 5.73 -5.53
C VAL A 94 -9.85 7.20 -5.97
N GLY A 95 -10.98 7.85 -5.73
CA GLY A 95 -11.22 9.25 -6.09
C GLY A 95 -11.67 9.50 -7.53
N TYR A 96 -11.68 8.48 -8.39
CA TYR A 96 -12.20 8.56 -9.76
C TYR A 96 -13.48 7.75 -9.95
N VAL A 97 -13.56 6.59 -9.30
CA VAL A 97 -14.78 5.77 -9.21
C VAL A 97 -15.24 5.75 -7.75
N GLY A 98 -16.54 5.95 -7.54
CA GLY A 98 -17.13 5.93 -6.20
C GLY A 98 -17.17 4.51 -5.65
N ASP A 99 -17.86 3.63 -6.38
CA ASP A 99 -18.10 2.26 -5.99
C ASP A 99 -17.62 1.27 -7.06
N VAL A 100 -17.12 0.14 -6.62
CA VAL A 100 -16.55 -0.92 -7.45
C VAL A 100 -17.10 -2.27 -7.05
N GLN A 101 -17.17 -3.17 -8.03
CA GLN A 101 -17.54 -4.54 -7.75
C GLN A 101 -16.33 -5.29 -7.19
N GLN A 102 -16.32 -5.48 -5.87
CA GLN A 102 -15.22 -6.15 -5.17
C GLN A 102 -15.33 -7.68 -5.22
N GLN A 103 -16.52 -8.22 -4.93
CA GLN A 103 -16.79 -9.66 -4.84
C GLN A 103 -17.94 -10.06 -5.78
N PRO A 104 -17.97 -11.31 -6.26
CA PRO A 104 -19.12 -11.80 -7.02
C PRO A 104 -20.36 -11.88 -6.14
N LEU A 105 -21.53 -11.58 -6.71
CA LEU A 105 -22.85 -11.69 -6.05
C LEU A 105 -23.07 -10.78 -4.81
N GLU A 106 -22.20 -9.80 -4.58
CA GLU A 106 -22.36 -8.78 -3.53
C GLU A 106 -22.72 -7.42 -4.14
N ASP A 107 -23.20 -6.48 -3.33
CA ASP A 107 -23.38 -5.10 -3.78
C ASP A 107 -22.01 -4.41 -3.99
N PRO A 108 -21.91 -3.45 -4.94
CA PRO A 108 -20.73 -2.62 -5.08
C PRO A 108 -20.32 -1.96 -3.75
N ARG A 109 -19.02 -1.95 -3.48
CA ARG A 109 -18.43 -1.36 -2.27
C ARG A 109 -17.73 -0.06 -2.64
N SER A 110 -17.59 0.83 -1.65
CA SER A 110 -16.77 2.02 -1.87
C SER A 110 -15.37 1.61 -2.31
N THR A 111 -14.81 2.34 -3.28
CA THR A 111 -13.49 2.01 -3.85
C THR A 111 -12.40 2.04 -2.79
N TRP A 112 -12.56 2.88 -1.77
CA TRP A 112 -11.66 2.94 -0.62
C TRP A 112 -11.73 1.66 0.23
N ASP A 113 -12.92 1.19 0.60
CA ASP A 113 -13.06 -0.02 1.40
C ASP A 113 -12.59 -1.27 0.63
N ALA A 114 -12.88 -1.32 -0.67
CA ALA A 114 -12.42 -2.40 -1.55
C ALA A 114 -10.88 -2.43 -1.66
N LEU A 115 -10.25 -1.27 -1.76
CA LEU A 115 -8.79 -1.14 -1.72
C LEU A 115 -8.22 -1.63 -0.38
N GLN A 116 -8.77 -1.15 0.74
CA GLN A 116 -8.30 -1.54 2.07
C GLN A 116 -8.40 -3.05 2.29
N TRP A 117 -9.48 -3.67 1.82
CA TRP A 117 -9.60 -5.12 1.85
C TRP A 117 -8.53 -5.81 1.00
N PHE A 118 -8.32 -5.35 -0.24
CA PHE A 118 -7.36 -5.97 -1.15
C PHE A 118 -5.93 -5.87 -0.63
N THR A 119 -5.57 -4.76 0.02
CA THR A 119 -4.26 -4.60 0.65
C THR A 119 -4.19 -5.29 2.01
N GLY A 120 -5.29 -5.80 2.57
CA GLY A 120 -5.34 -6.43 3.89
C GLY A 120 -5.27 -5.44 5.05
N GLU A 121 -5.75 -4.21 4.85
CA GLU A 121 -5.93 -3.16 5.87
C GLU A 121 -7.35 -3.10 6.43
N ALA A 122 -8.28 -3.87 5.85
CA ALA A 122 -9.67 -3.88 6.30
C ALA A 122 -9.79 -4.47 7.72
N PRO A 123 -10.38 -3.75 8.68
CA PRO A 123 -10.45 -4.17 10.09
C PRO A 123 -11.35 -5.40 10.32
N ASP A 124 -12.30 -5.70 9.43
CA ASP A 124 -13.41 -6.63 9.71
C ASP A 124 -13.52 -7.82 8.74
N SER A 125 -12.64 -7.94 7.74
CA SER A 125 -13.00 -8.81 6.60
C SER A 125 -12.70 -10.29 6.75
N MET A 126 -11.75 -10.65 7.61
CA MET A 126 -11.50 -12.02 8.06
C MET A 126 -10.76 -11.92 9.38
N ASP A 127 -11.05 -12.80 10.32
CA ASP A 127 -10.35 -12.95 11.62
C ASP A 127 -8.91 -13.48 11.41
N THR A 128 -8.24 -12.99 10.37
CA THR A 128 -7.10 -13.57 9.67
C THR A 128 -6.33 -12.44 8.99
N GLU A 129 -6.08 -11.32 9.68
CA GLU A 129 -4.99 -10.45 9.25
C GLU A 129 -3.74 -11.33 9.19
N SER A 130 -3.10 -11.40 8.02
CA SER A 130 -1.87 -12.18 7.88
C SER A 130 -0.85 -11.64 8.89
N VAL A 131 -0.52 -12.44 9.90
CA VAL A 131 0.42 -12.06 10.96
C VAL A 131 1.72 -11.52 10.35
N MET A 132 2.20 -12.15 9.29
CA MET A 132 3.38 -11.71 8.54
C MET A 132 3.19 -10.31 7.91
N LEU A 133 2.04 -10.05 7.26
CA LEU A 133 1.77 -8.74 6.67
C LEU A 133 1.70 -7.64 7.74
N ARG A 134 1.05 -7.94 8.87
CA ARG A 134 1.01 -7.04 10.04
C ARG A 134 2.41 -6.73 10.55
N ASN A 135 3.23 -7.76 10.73
CA ASN A 135 4.59 -7.60 11.23
C ASN A 135 5.47 -6.82 10.25
N PHE A 136 5.35 -7.04 8.94
CA PHE A 136 6.08 -6.25 7.94
C PHE A 136 5.66 -4.77 7.93
N ARG A 137 4.39 -4.46 8.14
CA ARG A 137 3.91 -3.07 8.27
C ARG A 137 4.41 -2.41 9.55
N ALA A 138 4.35 -3.13 10.66
CA ALA A 138 4.88 -2.67 11.94
C ALA A 138 6.38 -2.42 11.83
N HIS A 139 7.13 -3.33 11.19
CA HIS A 139 8.56 -3.18 10.92
C HIS A 139 8.86 -1.90 10.15
N ALA A 140 8.19 -1.67 9.03
CA ALA A 140 8.39 -0.46 8.22
C ALA A 140 8.09 0.82 9.02
N THR A 141 7.04 0.79 9.83
CA THR A 141 6.64 1.92 10.69
C THR A 141 7.70 2.23 11.75
N TYR A 142 8.15 1.21 12.49
CA TYR A 142 9.16 1.39 13.54
C TYR A 142 10.55 1.70 12.99
N HIS A 143 10.91 1.14 11.84
CA HIS A 143 12.15 1.48 11.13
C HIS A 143 12.18 2.98 10.77
N GLN A 144 11.12 3.49 10.15
CA GLN A 144 11.01 4.91 9.81
C GLN A 144 10.97 5.81 11.05
N ALA A 145 10.26 5.40 12.10
CA ALA A 145 10.19 6.14 13.35
C ALA A 145 11.57 6.23 14.04
N ALA A 146 12.32 5.13 14.08
CA ALA A 146 13.66 5.09 14.67
C ALA A 146 14.63 6.00 13.90
N LEU A 147 14.66 5.92 12.56
CA LEU A 147 15.49 6.82 11.74
C LEU A 147 15.14 8.29 11.93
N THR A 148 13.85 8.61 12.00
CA THR A 148 13.39 9.99 12.18
C THR A 148 13.81 10.52 13.56
N ALA A 149 13.67 9.69 14.60
CA ALA A 149 14.04 10.05 15.97
C ALA A 149 15.56 10.24 16.13
N LEU A 150 16.38 9.34 15.58
CA LEU A 150 17.84 9.45 15.62
C LEU A 150 18.33 10.73 14.92
N ARG A 151 17.82 11.02 13.72
CA ARG A 151 18.16 12.26 13.00
C ARG A 151 17.74 13.51 13.78
N GLY A 152 16.58 13.46 14.44
CA GLY A 152 16.11 14.52 15.31
C GLY A 152 17.04 14.72 16.52
N GLU A 153 17.46 13.64 17.17
CA GLU A 153 18.38 13.69 18.30
C GLU A 153 19.73 14.30 17.89
N ASP A 154 20.31 13.87 16.77
CA ASP A 154 21.57 14.40 16.26
C ASP A 154 21.49 15.90 15.97
N TYR A 155 20.37 16.35 15.41
CA TYR A 155 20.12 17.76 15.14
C TYR A 155 20.04 18.58 16.44
N GLU A 156 19.31 18.10 17.44
CA GLU A 156 19.20 18.78 18.73
C GLU A 156 20.53 18.73 19.50
N ARG A 157 21.30 17.63 19.42
CA ARG A 157 22.66 17.53 19.95
C ARG A 157 23.60 18.57 19.32
N TRP A 158 23.49 18.78 18.01
CA TRP A 158 24.21 19.85 17.34
C TRP A 158 23.81 21.23 17.89
N LYS A 159 22.51 21.50 18.05
CA LYS A 159 21.99 22.75 18.65
C LYS A 159 22.51 22.98 20.07
N VAL A 160 22.54 21.94 20.91
CA VAL A 160 23.11 22.01 22.27
C VAL A 160 24.56 22.48 22.21
N ARG A 161 25.36 21.94 21.28
CA ARG A 161 26.78 22.28 21.11
C ARG A 161 27.00 23.70 20.58
N THR A 162 26.13 24.19 19.71
CA THR A 162 26.28 25.51 19.06
C THR A 162 25.45 26.62 19.70
N ALA A 163 24.70 26.33 20.76
CA ALA A 163 23.85 27.31 21.43
C ALA A 163 24.67 28.48 22.00
N ASN A 164 24.22 29.71 21.69
CA ASN A 164 24.88 30.94 22.11
C ASN A 164 24.31 31.52 23.43
N ASN A 165 23.24 30.93 23.97
CA ASN A 165 22.63 31.35 25.22
C ASN A 165 22.04 30.17 26.01
N PRO A 166 21.87 30.31 27.34
CA PRO A 166 21.39 29.23 28.20
C PRO A 166 19.97 28.75 27.90
N ALA A 167 19.06 29.66 27.48
CA ALA A 167 17.67 29.30 27.23
C ALA A 167 17.53 28.39 26.01
N MET A 168 18.18 28.73 24.89
CA MET A 168 18.24 27.89 23.70
C MET A 168 18.92 26.55 23.97
N ARG A 169 19.96 26.54 24.81
CA ARG A 169 20.62 25.30 25.21
C ARG A 169 19.69 24.39 26.01
N ALA A 170 18.92 24.95 26.96
CA ALA A 170 17.97 24.21 27.77
C ALA A 170 16.83 23.62 26.93
N GLU A 171 16.29 24.38 25.98
CA GLU A 171 15.28 23.90 25.04
C GLU A 171 15.80 22.75 24.16
N ALA A 172 17.01 22.90 23.61
CA ALA A 172 17.62 21.86 22.78
C ALA A 172 17.93 20.58 23.58
N LEU A 173 18.30 20.69 24.86
CA LEU A 173 18.48 19.53 25.75
C LEU A 173 17.16 18.78 25.98
N LEU A 174 16.07 19.50 26.27
CA LEU A 174 14.74 18.88 26.43
C LEU A 174 14.26 18.19 25.14
N ALA A 175 14.49 18.82 23.98
CA ALA A 175 14.15 18.24 22.68
C ALA A 175 15.01 17.00 22.38
N GLN A 176 16.32 17.07 22.66
CA GLN A 176 17.24 15.94 22.54
C GLN A 176 16.77 14.74 23.38
N GLU A 177 16.42 14.95 24.66
CA GLU A 177 15.89 13.90 25.53
C GLU A 177 14.54 13.34 25.02
N GLY A 178 13.72 14.19 24.40
CA GLY A 178 12.49 13.78 23.73
C GLY A 178 12.75 12.82 22.56
N TYR A 179 13.68 13.17 21.69
CA TYR A 179 14.08 12.34 20.56
C TYR A 179 14.77 11.04 20.99
N ALA A 180 15.68 11.09 21.97
CA ALA A 180 16.34 9.90 22.51
C ALA A 180 15.31 8.88 23.04
N ARG A 181 14.28 9.34 23.76
CA ARG A 181 13.18 8.45 24.22
C ARG A 181 12.36 7.87 23.06
N GLN A 182 12.08 8.67 22.02
CA GLN A 182 11.38 8.18 20.84
C GLN A 182 12.21 7.14 20.08
N ALA A 183 13.52 7.38 19.93
CA ALA A 183 14.46 6.47 19.29
C ALA A 183 14.52 5.14 20.05
N ALA A 184 14.68 5.17 21.37
CA ALA A 184 14.71 3.95 22.20
C ALA A 184 13.41 3.14 22.08
N ARG A 185 12.25 3.80 22.13
CA ARG A 185 10.95 3.12 21.97
C ARG A 185 10.79 2.48 20.59
N ALA A 186 11.13 3.23 19.53
CA ALA A 186 11.03 2.74 18.17
C ALA A 186 12.02 1.60 17.91
N MET A 187 13.25 1.68 18.44
CA MET A 187 14.25 0.63 18.33
C MET A 187 13.81 -0.66 19.03
N HIS A 188 13.28 -0.55 20.25
CA HIS A 188 12.76 -1.71 20.97
C HIS A 188 11.60 -2.36 20.22
N ALA A 189 10.62 -1.57 19.75
CA ALA A 189 9.51 -2.09 18.97
C ALA A 189 9.97 -2.73 17.65
N LEU A 190 10.97 -2.14 16.99
CA LEU A 190 11.58 -2.68 15.78
C LEU A 190 12.25 -4.04 16.06
N ARG A 191 13.01 -4.17 17.14
CA ARG A 191 13.64 -5.43 17.54
C ARG A 191 12.58 -6.52 17.75
N ASN A 192 11.57 -6.25 18.58
CA ASN A 192 10.51 -7.23 18.87
C ASN A 192 9.78 -7.65 17.58
N THR A 193 9.42 -6.70 16.71
CA THR A 193 8.78 -7.04 15.44
C THR A 193 9.68 -7.88 14.52
N ARG A 194 11.00 -7.67 14.54
CA ARG A 194 11.94 -8.51 13.77
C ARG A 194 12.04 -9.91 14.35
N GLU A 195 11.98 -10.06 15.66
CA GLU A 195 11.90 -11.34 16.34
C GLU A 195 10.60 -12.06 15.96
N ASP A 196 9.44 -11.39 16.06
CA ASP A 196 8.14 -11.93 15.64
C ASP A 196 8.19 -12.46 14.18
N ILE A 197 8.78 -11.68 13.25
CA ILE A 197 8.94 -12.12 11.86
C ILE A 197 9.75 -13.42 11.76
N ARG A 198 10.84 -13.56 12.54
CA ARG A 198 11.67 -14.77 12.53
C ARG A 198 10.93 -15.96 13.15
N GLU A 199 10.23 -15.75 14.25
CA GLU A 199 9.45 -16.78 14.94
C GLU A 199 8.34 -17.33 14.03
N ASP A 200 7.70 -16.46 13.24
CA ASP A 200 6.69 -16.83 12.25
C ASP A 200 7.29 -17.42 10.95
N GLY A 201 8.61 -17.68 10.92
CA GLY A 201 9.31 -18.29 9.78
C GLY A 201 9.61 -17.35 8.60
N GLY A 202 9.39 -16.05 8.79
CA GLY A 202 9.73 -15.02 7.83
C GLY A 202 11.20 -14.59 7.89
N THR A 203 11.63 -13.84 6.87
CA THR A 203 12.94 -13.16 6.87
C THR A 203 12.70 -11.67 7.08
N PRO A 204 13.21 -11.07 8.17
CA PRO A 204 13.03 -9.64 8.42
C PRO A 204 13.57 -8.77 7.27
N PRO A 205 12.90 -7.66 6.93
CA PRO A 205 13.40 -6.73 5.91
C PRO A 205 14.77 -6.14 6.26
N TYR A 206 15.40 -5.54 5.26
CA TYR A 206 16.69 -4.86 5.42
C TYR A 206 16.64 -3.80 6.53
N LEU A 207 17.73 -3.73 7.30
CA LEU A 207 17.93 -2.78 8.39
C LEU A 207 18.99 -1.75 7.98
N ALA A 208 18.69 -0.47 8.20
CA ALA A 208 19.67 0.58 7.91
C ALA A 208 20.86 0.46 8.87
N THR A 209 22.06 0.85 8.44
CA THR A 209 23.29 0.70 9.25
C THR A 209 23.20 1.45 10.58
N GLU A 210 22.53 2.59 10.59
CA GLU A 210 22.28 3.40 11.80
C GLU A 210 21.34 2.71 12.81
N LEU A 211 20.69 1.62 12.39
CA LEU A 211 19.80 0.82 13.22
C LEU A 211 20.35 -0.56 13.52
N SER A 212 21.65 -0.84 13.28
CA SER A 212 22.25 -2.16 13.49
C SER A 212 21.96 -2.75 14.87
N ASP A 213 21.91 -1.89 15.89
CA ASP A 213 21.65 -2.27 17.27
C ASP A 213 20.28 -2.96 17.46
N ALA A 214 19.33 -2.83 16.51
CA ALA A 214 18.07 -3.58 16.56
C ALA A 214 18.24 -5.09 16.35
N ASP A 215 19.35 -5.52 15.73
CA ASP A 215 19.68 -6.93 15.50
C ASP A 215 20.63 -7.53 16.54
N ASP A 216 21.30 -6.70 17.34
CA ASP A 216 22.13 -7.18 18.43
C ASP A 216 21.22 -7.81 19.51
N GLU A 217 21.49 -9.06 19.92
CA GLU A 217 20.86 -9.65 21.11
C GLU A 217 21.00 -8.64 22.26
N ALA A 218 19.90 -8.35 22.96
CA ALA A 218 19.99 -7.57 24.18
C ALA A 218 21.05 -8.23 25.08
N PRO A 219 22.00 -7.48 25.68
CA PRO A 219 22.85 -8.07 26.70
C PRO A 219 21.94 -8.70 27.76
N ASP A 220 22.25 -9.95 28.09
CA ASP A 220 21.52 -10.88 28.96
C ASP A 220 21.55 -10.43 30.44
N ASP A 221 21.33 -9.14 30.70
CA ASP A 221 21.52 -8.49 31.99
C ASP A 221 20.19 -8.10 32.62
N PHE A 222 19.30 -9.09 32.73
CA PHE A 222 18.32 -9.18 33.81
C PHE A 222 18.20 -10.66 34.21
N THR A 223 19.32 -11.25 34.63
CA THR A 223 19.22 -12.40 35.54
C THR A 223 18.78 -11.85 36.89
N ASP A 224 17.56 -12.21 37.24
CA ASP A 224 16.93 -12.07 38.54
C ASP A 224 17.89 -12.59 39.63
N THR A 225 18.66 -11.69 40.25
CA THR A 225 19.28 -11.97 41.55
C THR A 225 18.20 -11.96 42.60
N THR A 226 17.44 -13.05 42.65
CA THR A 226 16.78 -13.52 43.86
C THR A 226 17.52 -14.76 44.34
N GLU A 227 18.59 -14.58 45.12
CA GLU A 227 19.15 -15.63 45.99
C GLU A 227 19.45 -15.05 47.39
N GLU A 228 18.77 -15.69 48.36
CA GLU A 228 18.89 -15.73 49.83
C GLU A 228 18.81 -14.45 50.70
#